data_AF-A0A2N2AGW1-F1
#
_entry.id   AF-A0A2N2AGW1-F1
#
_cell.length_a   1.000
_cell.length_b   1.000
_cell.length_c   1.000
_cell.angle_alpha   90.00
_cell.angle_beta   90.00
_cell.angle_gamma   90.00
#
_symmetry.space_group_name_H-M   'P 1'
#
loop_
_entity.id
_entity.type
_entity.pdbx_description
1 polymer ?
#
loop_
_entity_poly.entity_id
_entity_poly.type
_entity_poly.pdbx_seq_one_letter_code
_entity_poly.pdbx_strand_id
1 'polypeptide(L)'
;MWDSPTEHFDRVKLSLSKKQLLDKVLVLSGAPSKGLALVLDDSNYEDSSNHIWRSNQAYHFNIKLGEVEEMSSEHLLKLMKSNDYSNLIWISEKICNGTDILFTWVLAHELRHLHQDSACHDLSLAGYFLTETLSYIETDRPWMWIMIPTELDAELSAWRITRELFGIDVADNYVKSQLNNSAQEKSIKLLLKFDPNKTYDPIKNTIIFLRKYQSKLNIQQKSNLDNNFIRNFNIDEVCAELNKNCGKNDRKNIV
;
A
#
# COMPACT_ATOMS: atom_id res chain seq x y z
N MET A 1 19.22 2.82 -16.68
CA MET A 1 19.49 3.93 -15.75
C MET A 1 18.17 4.13 -15.04
N TRP A 2 18.09 3.86 -13.73
CA TRP A 2 16.82 3.96 -13.01
C TRP A 2 16.42 5.41 -12.77
N ASP A 3 15.13 5.60 -12.51
CA ASP A 3 14.52 6.83 -12.03
C ASP A 3 14.40 7.95 -13.08
N SER A 4 13.84 7.57 -14.24
CA SER A 4 13.22 8.49 -15.20
C SER A 4 12.19 9.40 -14.52
N PRO A 5 11.85 10.56 -15.13
CA PRO A 5 10.75 11.40 -14.64
C PRO A 5 9.49 10.56 -14.38
N THR A 6 8.73 10.92 -13.35
CA THR A 6 7.46 10.24 -13.06
C THR A 6 6.53 10.38 -14.26
N GLU A 7 6.00 9.25 -14.74
CA GLU A 7 5.15 9.18 -15.94
C GLU A 7 3.79 8.58 -15.62
N HIS A 8 2.75 9.10 -16.29
CA HIS A 8 1.39 8.60 -16.23
C HIS A 8 1.05 7.84 -17.52
N PHE A 9 0.65 6.59 -17.38
CA PHE A 9 0.21 5.72 -18.47
C PHE A 9 -1.31 5.60 -18.43
N ASP A 10 -1.98 6.57 -19.06
CA ASP A 10 -3.43 6.61 -19.19
C ASP A 10 -3.90 5.62 -20.27
N ARG A 11 -4.35 4.43 -19.86
CA ARG A 11 -5.01 3.48 -20.77
C ARG A 11 -6.52 3.65 -20.78
N VAL A 12 -7.08 4.06 -19.64
CA VAL A 12 -8.47 4.52 -19.54
C VAL A 12 -8.59 6.02 -19.80
N LYS A 13 -9.64 6.41 -20.52
CA LYS A 13 -9.90 7.83 -20.81
C LYS A 13 -10.55 8.51 -19.60
N LEU A 14 -9.73 9.12 -18.75
CA LEU A 14 -10.20 9.95 -17.65
C LEU A 14 -10.85 11.26 -18.12
N SER A 15 -11.90 11.69 -17.41
CA SER A 15 -12.48 13.03 -17.58
C SER A 15 -11.50 14.12 -17.14
N LEU A 16 -11.69 15.36 -17.60
CA LEU A 16 -10.85 16.49 -17.20
C LEU A 16 -10.86 16.70 -15.68
N SER A 17 -12.03 16.59 -15.04
CA SER A 17 -12.14 16.73 -13.58
C SER A 17 -11.39 15.63 -12.84
N LYS A 18 -11.41 14.39 -13.34
CA LYS A 18 -10.69 13.26 -12.73
C LYS A 18 -9.18 13.41 -12.88
N LYS A 19 -8.70 13.94 -14.01
CA LYS A 19 -7.28 14.28 -14.21
C LYS A 19 -6.81 15.37 -13.24
N GLN A 20 -7.60 16.42 -13.07
CA GLN A 20 -7.32 17.46 -12.07
C GLN A 20 -7.33 16.91 -10.64
N LEU A 21 -8.20 15.94 -10.35
CA LEU A 21 -8.23 15.27 -9.06
C LEU A 21 -6.97 14.43 -8.84
N LEU A 22 -6.56 13.64 -9.84
CA LEU A 22 -5.30 12.88 -9.84
C LEU A 22 -4.11 13.79 -9.49
N ASP A 23 -3.95 14.92 -10.19
CA ASP A 23 -2.85 15.85 -9.94
C ASP A 23 -2.86 16.37 -8.49
N LYS A 24 -4.04 16.69 -7.95
CA LYS A 24 -4.18 17.14 -6.55
C LYS A 24 -3.79 16.04 -5.56
N VAL A 25 -4.20 14.79 -5.80
CA VAL A 25 -3.84 13.66 -4.93
C VAL A 25 -2.33 13.45 -4.95
N LEU A 26 -1.70 13.45 -6.12
CA LEU A 26 -0.25 13.30 -6.23
C LEU A 26 0.51 14.39 -5.47
N VAL A 27 0.06 15.65 -5.57
CA VAL A 27 0.68 16.78 -4.85
C VAL A 27 0.49 16.64 -3.33
N LEU A 28 -0.72 16.36 -2.86
CA LEU A 28 -1.01 16.23 -1.42
C LEU A 28 -0.34 15.00 -0.79
N SER A 29 -0.27 13.90 -1.53
CA SER A 29 0.48 12.72 -1.12
C SER A 29 2.00 12.95 -1.15
N GLY A 30 2.50 13.97 -1.85
CA GLY A 30 3.94 14.19 -2.02
C GLY A 30 4.59 13.16 -2.95
N ALA A 31 3.89 12.72 -4.01
CA ALA A 31 4.42 11.77 -4.97
C ALA A 31 5.78 12.22 -5.54
N PRO A 32 6.76 11.31 -5.71
CA PRO A 32 8.08 11.69 -6.19
C PRO A 32 8.02 12.19 -7.64
N SER A 33 8.90 13.12 -7.99
CA SER A 33 9.02 13.64 -9.36
C SER A 33 9.76 12.71 -10.33
N LYS A 34 10.37 11.64 -9.81
CA LYS A 34 11.12 10.64 -10.57
C LYS A 34 10.89 9.24 -10.00
N GLY A 35 11.09 8.22 -10.83
CA GLY A 35 11.13 6.82 -10.41
C GLY A 35 9.78 6.17 -10.15
N LEU A 36 8.68 6.80 -10.58
CA LEU A 36 7.33 6.26 -10.48
C LEU A 36 6.69 6.14 -11.89
N ALA A 37 6.24 4.94 -12.23
CA ALA A 37 5.26 4.73 -13.30
C ALA A 37 3.86 4.59 -12.69
N LEU A 38 2.95 5.53 -12.98
CA LEU A 38 1.56 5.42 -12.58
C LEU A 38 0.72 4.91 -13.76
N VAL A 39 0.14 3.72 -13.65
CA VAL A 39 -0.67 3.10 -14.70
C VAL A 39 -2.15 3.17 -14.32
N LEU A 40 -2.92 3.92 -15.11
CA LEU A 40 -4.38 4.00 -14.99
C LEU A 40 -4.98 3.09 -16.06
N ASP A 41 -5.27 1.85 -15.66
CA ASP A 41 -5.52 0.75 -16.59
C ASP A 41 -6.96 0.71 -17.08
N ASP A 42 -7.16 0.15 -18.27
CA ASP A 42 -8.46 -0.11 -18.89
C ASP A 42 -8.95 -1.54 -18.62
N SER A 43 -8.31 -2.23 -17.68
CA SER A 43 -8.57 -3.63 -17.32
C SER A 43 -8.76 -3.81 -15.81
N ASN A 44 -9.61 -4.78 -15.44
CA ASN A 44 -9.85 -5.18 -14.04
C ASN A 44 -9.21 -6.52 -13.66
N TYR A 45 -8.75 -7.30 -14.65
CA TYR A 45 -8.10 -8.60 -14.48
C TYR A 45 -8.82 -9.60 -13.56
N GLU A 46 -10.16 -9.51 -13.45
CA GLU A 46 -10.98 -10.38 -12.58
C GLU A 46 -10.84 -11.87 -12.95
N ASP A 47 -10.57 -12.19 -14.22
CA ASP A 47 -10.36 -13.56 -14.71
C ASP A 47 -8.87 -13.95 -14.81
N SER A 48 -7.95 -13.13 -14.29
CA SER A 48 -6.53 -13.43 -14.36
C SER A 48 -6.18 -14.70 -13.58
N SER A 49 -5.27 -15.50 -14.15
CA SER A 49 -4.68 -16.64 -13.44
C SER A 49 -3.79 -16.19 -12.28
N ASN A 50 -3.34 -14.94 -12.31
CA ASN A 50 -2.58 -14.32 -11.25
C ASN A 50 -3.50 -13.76 -10.16
N HIS A 51 -3.32 -14.25 -8.94
CA HIS A 51 -4.12 -13.85 -7.80
C HIS A 51 -3.93 -12.37 -7.41
N ILE A 52 -2.75 -11.78 -7.60
CA ILE A 52 -2.51 -10.35 -7.29
C ILE A 52 -3.45 -9.50 -8.14
N TRP A 53 -3.48 -9.75 -9.46
CA TRP A 53 -4.32 -8.99 -10.39
C TRP A 53 -5.80 -9.27 -10.21
N ARG A 54 -6.17 -10.51 -9.87
CA ARG A 54 -7.58 -10.88 -9.66
C ARG A 54 -8.17 -10.34 -8.37
N SER A 55 -7.37 -10.30 -7.30
CA SER A 55 -7.85 -9.99 -5.94
C SER A 55 -7.68 -8.53 -5.55
N ASN A 56 -6.88 -7.75 -6.28
CA ASN A 56 -6.63 -6.35 -6.00
C ASN A 56 -7.19 -5.44 -7.10
N GLN A 57 -7.58 -4.23 -6.71
CA GLN A 57 -8.09 -3.20 -7.64
C GLN A 57 -7.08 -2.06 -7.86
N ALA A 58 -6.02 -2.07 -7.08
CA ALA A 58 -4.84 -1.22 -7.20
C ALA A 58 -3.68 -1.94 -6.50
N TYR A 59 -2.46 -1.58 -6.85
CA TYR A 59 -1.27 -2.14 -6.20
C TYR A 59 -0.03 -1.28 -6.46
N HIS A 60 0.79 -1.10 -5.43
CA HIS A 60 2.15 -0.56 -5.51
C HIS A 60 3.18 -1.70 -5.59
N PHE A 61 4.12 -1.58 -6.53
CA PHE A 61 5.27 -2.47 -6.71
C PHE A 61 6.58 -1.68 -6.59
N ASN A 62 7.52 -2.21 -5.83
CA ASN A 62 8.92 -1.79 -5.81
C ASN A 62 9.76 -2.65 -6.78
N ILE A 63 9.62 -2.33 -8.07
CA ILE A 63 10.22 -3.07 -9.19
C ILE A 63 11.74 -3.18 -9.04
N LYS A 64 12.41 -2.13 -8.58
CA LYS A 64 13.87 -2.10 -8.42
C LYS A 64 14.39 -3.17 -7.46
N LEU A 65 13.57 -3.59 -6.51
CA LEU A 65 13.91 -4.61 -5.52
C LEU A 65 13.46 -6.01 -5.93
N GLY A 66 13.04 -6.17 -7.18
CA GLY A 66 12.73 -7.47 -7.77
C GLY A 66 11.27 -7.88 -7.62
N GLU A 67 10.37 -6.97 -7.24
CA GLU A 67 8.92 -7.19 -7.28
C GLU A 67 8.39 -7.13 -8.73
N VAL A 68 8.96 -7.99 -9.58
CA VAL A 68 8.53 -8.19 -10.96
C VAL A 68 7.53 -9.32 -10.98
N GLU A 69 6.28 -9.00 -11.24
CA GLU A 69 5.23 -10.00 -11.35
C GLU A 69 5.23 -10.59 -12.76
N GLU A 70 5.92 -11.72 -12.97
CA GLU A 70 6.19 -12.28 -14.31
C GLU A 70 4.93 -12.69 -15.08
N MET A 71 3.81 -12.90 -14.39
CA MET A 71 2.50 -13.23 -14.99
C MET A 71 1.63 -12.00 -15.25
N SER A 72 2.21 -10.80 -15.28
CA SER A 72 1.49 -9.56 -15.61
C SER A 72 1.18 -9.45 -17.11
N SER A 73 0.25 -8.57 -17.45
CA SER A 73 -0.01 -8.20 -18.85
C SER A 73 1.24 -7.61 -19.51
N GLU A 74 1.36 -7.75 -20.82
CA GLU A 74 2.56 -7.39 -21.58
C GLU A 74 2.99 -5.93 -21.34
N HIS A 75 2.05 -4.99 -21.23
CA HIS A 75 2.40 -3.59 -20.99
C HIS A 75 2.96 -3.35 -19.59
N LEU A 76 2.41 -3.99 -18.56
CA LEU A 76 2.93 -3.90 -17.20
C LEU A 76 4.31 -4.55 -17.11
N LEU A 77 4.47 -5.74 -17.71
CA LEU A 77 5.76 -6.41 -17.80
C LEU A 77 6.81 -5.56 -18.49
N LYS A 78 6.44 -4.87 -19.57
CA LYS A 78 7.35 -3.98 -20.30
C LYS A 78 7.84 -2.84 -19.41
N LEU A 79 6.96 -2.22 -18.62
CA LEU A 79 7.34 -1.18 -17.66
C LEU A 79 8.22 -1.73 -16.54
N MET A 80 7.85 -2.87 -15.95
CA MET A 80 8.63 -3.52 -14.88
C MET A 80 10.04 -3.92 -15.37
N LYS A 81 10.19 -4.32 -16.63
CA LYS A 81 11.47 -4.77 -17.20
C LYS A 81 12.30 -3.64 -17.83
N SER A 82 11.78 -2.43 -17.97
CA SER A 82 12.49 -1.35 -18.68
C SER A 82 13.68 -0.80 -17.89
N ASN A 83 13.70 -1.01 -16.57
CA ASN A 83 14.65 -0.41 -15.63
C ASN A 83 14.65 1.13 -15.61
N ASP A 84 13.55 1.75 -16.05
CA ASP A 84 13.37 3.21 -16.04
C ASP A 84 12.75 3.71 -14.73
N TYR A 85 11.95 2.87 -14.05
CA TYR A 85 11.16 3.27 -12.88
C TYR A 85 11.43 2.36 -11.68
N SER A 86 11.82 2.92 -10.53
CA SER A 86 11.97 2.09 -9.32
C SER A 86 10.64 1.55 -8.79
N ASN A 87 9.56 2.28 -9.03
CA ASN A 87 8.22 1.98 -8.52
C ASN A 87 7.19 1.98 -9.64
N LEU A 88 6.17 1.15 -9.48
CA LEU A 88 4.96 1.18 -10.28
C LEU A 88 3.75 1.19 -9.37
N ILE A 89 2.80 2.08 -9.64
CA ILE A 89 1.46 2.02 -9.07
C ILE A 89 0.51 1.68 -10.19
N TRP A 90 -0.22 0.59 -10.05
CA TRP A 90 -1.27 0.19 -10.96
C TRP A 90 -2.63 0.46 -10.33
N ILE A 91 -3.55 1.06 -11.09
CA ILE A 91 -4.94 1.31 -10.70
C ILE A 91 -5.86 0.69 -11.74
N SER A 92 -6.79 -0.16 -11.33
CA SER A 92 -7.73 -0.83 -12.24
C SER A 92 -8.76 0.10 -12.87
N GLU A 93 -9.39 -0.35 -13.95
CA GLU A 93 -10.48 0.37 -14.62
C GLU A 93 -11.62 0.70 -13.66
N LYS A 94 -11.98 -0.24 -12.79
CA LYS A 94 -13.08 -0.10 -11.82
C LYS A 94 -12.84 1.04 -10.85
N ILE A 95 -11.60 1.26 -10.41
CA ILE A 95 -11.25 2.39 -9.54
C ILE A 95 -11.22 3.69 -10.35
N CYS A 96 -10.65 3.66 -11.56
CA CYS A 96 -10.61 4.81 -12.45
C CYS A 96 -12.02 5.34 -12.79
N ASN A 97 -12.96 4.44 -13.07
CA ASN A 97 -14.37 4.72 -13.34
C ASN A 97 -15.22 4.87 -12.07
N GLY A 98 -14.64 4.64 -10.90
CA GLY A 98 -15.30 4.78 -9.61
C GLY A 98 -15.61 6.23 -9.25
N THR A 99 -16.25 6.43 -8.09
CA THR A 99 -16.49 7.77 -7.54
C THR A 99 -15.19 8.50 -7.28
N ASP A 100 -15.23 9.83 -7.25
CA ASP A 100 -14.04 10.67 -7.00
C ASP A 100 -13.42 10.38 -5.63
N ILE A 101 -14.25 10.12 -4.64
CA ILE A 101 -13.81 9.74 -3.30
C ILE A 101 -13.15 8.36 -3.26
N LEU A 102 -13.70 7.35 -3.95
CA LEU A 102 -13.10 6.01 -4.03
C LEU A 102 -11.75 6.07 -4.74
N PHE A 103 -11.68 6.75 -5.89
CA PHE A 103 -10.44 6.92 -6.64
C PHE A 103 -9.36 7.61 -5.80
N THR A 104 -9.74 8.69 -5.11
CA THR A 104 -8.82 9.42 -4.22
C THR A 104 -8.32 8.53 -3.09
N TRP A 105 -9.23 7.81 -2.43
CA TRP A 105 -8.88 6.92 -1.33
C TRP A 105 -7.85 5.88 -1.75
N VAL A 106 -8.14 5.15 -2.82
CA VAL A 106 -7.29 4.07 -3.30
C VAL A 106 -5.94 4.60 -3.79
N LEU A 107 -5.91 5.67 -4.57
CA LEU A 107 -4.64 6.23 -5.03
C LEU A 107 -3.79 6.75 -3.86
N ALA A 108 -4.39 7.44 -2.90
CA ALA A 108 -3.69 7.92 -1.72
C ALA A 108 -3.15 6.79 -0.83
N HIS A 109 -3.86 5.66 -0.78
CA HIS A 109 -3.42 4.44 -0.11
C HIS A 109 -2.15 3.87 -0.78
N GLU A 110 -2.16 3.63 -2.09
CA GLU A 110 -1.00 3.11 -2.81
C GLU A 110 0.22 4.05 -2.77
N LEU A 111 -0.03 5.36 -2.86
CA LEU A 111 1.03 6.36 -2.71
C LEU A 111 1.64 6.33 -1.31
N ARG A 112 0.89 5.91 -0.28
CA ARG A 112 1.44 5.76 1.06
C ARG A 112 2.37 4.56 1.16
N HIS A 113 2.07 3.45 0.48
CA HIS A 113 3.01 2.32 0.37
C HIS A 113 4.31 2.72 -0.32
N LEU A 114 4.24 3.47 -1.42
CA LEU A 114 5.42 4.03 -2.07
C LEU A 114 6.30 4.84 -1.09
N HIS A 115 5.67 5.66 -0.23
CA HIS A 115 6.39 6.43 0.78
C HIS A 115 7.01 5.57 1.86
N GLN A 116 6.30 4.54 2.33
CA GLN A 116 6.82 3.58 3.30
C GLN A 116 8.06 2.89 2.75
N ASP A 117 8.01 2.41 1.49
CA ASP A 117 9.14 1.78 0.81
C ASP A 117 10.31 2.73 0.63
N SER A 118 10.04 3.95 0.16
CA SER A 118 11.07 4.96 -0.09
C SER A 118 11.75 5.41 1.20
N ALA A 119 11.02 5.48 2.31
CA ALA A 119 11.55 5.86 3.60
C ALA A 119 12.32 4.71 4.28
N CYS A 120 11.83 3.48 4.13
CA CYS A 120 12.29 2.32 4.87
C CYS A 120 11.84 1.02 4.21
N HIS A 121 12.64 0.46 3.30
CA HIS A 121 12.27 -0.78 2.61
C HIS A 121 12.00 -1.96 3.58
N ASP A 122 12.75 -2.06 4.69
CA ASP A 122 12.51 -3.08 5.72
C ASP A 122 11.09 -3.01 6.32
N LEU A 123 10.45 -1.83 6.31
CA LEU A 123 9.07 -1.67 6.74
C LEU A 123 8.09 -2.34 5.78
N SER A 124 8.29 -2.17 4.48
CA SER A 124 7.47 -2.84 3.45
C SER A 124 7.68 -4.35 3.46
N LEU A 125 8.93 -4.82 3.59
CA LEU A 125 9.22 -6.25 3.76
C LEU A 125 8.52 -6.84 4.98
N ALA A 126 8.52 -6.13 6.11
CA ALA A 126 7.80 -6.54 7.31
C ALA A 126 6.28 -6.54 7.11
N GLY A 127 5.74 -5.54 6.41
CA GLY A 127 4.33 -5.48 6.03
C GLY A 127 3.92 -6.70 5.19
N TYR A 128 4.66 -6.96 4.11
CA TYR A 128 4.43 -8.12 3.23
C TYR A 128 4.54 -9.44 3.99
N PHE A 129 5.58 -9.62 4.81
CA PHE A 129 5.72 -10.79 5.67
C PHE A 129 4.51 -11.01 6.58
N LEU A 130 3.99 -9.94 7.18
CA LEU A 130 2.80 -10.00 8.04
C LEU A 130 1.54 -10.34 7.21
N THR A 131 1.37 -9.79 6.01
CA THR A 131 0.23 -10.12 5.12
C THR A 131 0.19 -11.61 4.83
N GLU A 132 1.32 -12.20 4.48
CA GLU A 132 1.43 -13.61 4.09
C GLU A 132 1.34 -14.59 5.27
N THR A 133 1.68 -14.16 6.49
CA THR A 133 1.76 -15.08 7.64
C THR A 133 0.62 -14.95 8.64
N LEU A 134 -0.02 -13.79 8.73
CA LEU A 134 -0.92 -13.51 9.85
C LEU A 134 -2.23 -14.29 9.82
N SER A 135 -2.73 -14.63 8.63
CA SER A 135 -3.96 -15.42 8.48
C SER A 135 -3.85 -16.83 9.09
N TYR A 136 -2.62 -17.29 9.35
CA TYR A 136 -2.31 -18.62 9.87
C TYR A 136 -1.95 -18.66 11.35
N ILE A 137 -1.93 -17.51 12.03
CA ILE A 137 -1.65 -17.47 13.47
C ILE A 137 -2.86 -16.96 14.24
N GLU A 138 -3.06 -17.51 15.44
CA GLU A 138 -4.02 -16.96 16.38
C GLU A 138 -3.47 -15.65 16.98
N THR A 139 -4.21 -14.57 16.84
CA THR A 139 -3.92 -13.29 17.51
C THR A 139 -5.07 -12.90 18.43
N ASP A 140 -4.86 -11.89 19.29
CA ASP A 140 -5.91 -11.42 20.23
C ASP A 140 -7.17 -10.90 19.51
N ARG A 141 -7.10 -10.71 18.19
CA ARG A 141 -8.21 -10.29 17.34
C ARG A 141 -8.28 -11.19 16.10
N PRO A 142 -9.46 -11.34 15.47
CA PRO A 142 -9.54 -11.97 14.16
C PRO A 142 -8.62 -11.25 13.18
N TRP A 143 -7.95 -12.00 12.30
CA TRP A 143 -7.12 -11.41 11.25
C TRP A 143 -7.95 -10.42 10.42
N MET A 144 -7.40 -9.23 10.24
CA MET A 144 -7.90 -8.18 9.36
C MET A 144 -6.67 -7.52 8.77
N TRP A 145 -6.70 -7.26 7.47
CA TRP A 145 -5.58 -6.63 6.75
C TRP A 145 -5.11 -5.33 7.44
N ILE A 146 -6.04 -4.49 7.91
CA ILE A 146 -5.74 -3.23 8.61
C ILE A 146 -5.16 -3.41 10.04
N MET A 147 -4.95 -4.64 10.51
CA MET A 147 -4.16 -4.88 11.72
C MET A 147 -2.66 -4.75 11.47
N ILE A 148 -2.25 -4.86 10.21
CA ILE A 148 -0.87 -4.66 9.79
C ILE A 148 -0.59 -3.16 9.87
N PRO A 149 0.45 -2.72 10.60
CA PRO A 149 0.68 -1.30 10.81
C PRO A 149 0.90 -0.49 9.52
N THR A 150 1.52 -1.06 8.50
CA THR A 150 1.71 -0.40 7.19
C THR A 150 0.38 -0.15 6.48
N GLU A 151 -0.53 -1.12 6.54
CA GLU A 151 -1.89 -1.01 5.98
C GLU A 151 -2.75 0.02 6.70
N LEU A 152 -2.72 0.02 8.04
CA LEU A 152 -3.43 1.03 8.82
C LEU A 152 -2.91 2.44 8.54
N ASP A 153 -1.59 2.60 8.41
CA ASP A 153 -0.98 3.87 8.06
C ASP A 153 -1.38 4.34 6.64
N ALA A 154 -1.47 3.41 5.67
CA ALA A 154 -1.99 3.67 4.33
C ALA A 154 -3.45 4.15 4.36
N GLU A 155 -4.32 3.48 5.11
CA GLU A 155 -5.71 3.88 5.29
C GLU A 155 -5.89 5.23 5.99
N LEU A 156 -5.09 5.50 7.03
CA LEU A 156 -5.14 6.80 7.72
C LEU A 156 -4.67 7.93 6.79
N SER A 157 -3.65 7.68 5.96
CA SER A 157 -3.20 8.63 4.95
C SER A 157 -4.27 8.89 3.89
N ALA A 158 -4.89 7.82 3.36
CA ALA A 158 -6.00 7.91 2.42
C ALA A 158 -7.19 8.70 2.99
N TRP A 159 -7.55 8.45 4.25
CA TRP A 159 -8.60 9.17 4.93
C TRP A 159 -8.27 10.66 5.09
N ARG A 160 -7.05 10.98 5.51
CA ARG A 160 -6.60 12.38 5.66
C ARG A 160 -6.66 13.14 4.34
N ILE A 161 -6.11 12.60 3.27
CA ILE A 161 -6.13 13.23 1.94
C ILE A 161 -7.57 13.40 1.43
N THR A 162 -8.42 12.40 1.68
CA THR A 162 -9.84 12.49 1.34
C THR A 162 -10.54 13.62 2.12
N ARG A 163 -10.24 13.81 3.42
CA ARG A 163 -10.76 14.94 4.20
C ARG A 163 -10.31 16.28 3.64
N GLU A 164 -9.05 16.40 3.22
CA GLU A 164 -8.51 17.63 2.63
C GLU A 164 -9.18 17.99 1.31
N LEU A 165 -9.49 17.00 0.47
CA LEU A 165 -10.07 17.24 -0.86
C LEU A 165 -11.60 17.38 -0.88
N PHE A 166 -12.32 16.64 -0.03
CA PHE A 166 -13.78 16.58 -0.07
C PHE A 166 -14.45 17.18 1.18
N GLY A 167 -13.67 17.57 2.18
CA GLY A 167 -14.16 18.02 3.48
C GLY A 167 -14.40 16.87 4.47
N ILE A 168 -14.32 17.21 5.75
CA ILE A 168 -14.40 16.25 6.87
C ILE A 168 -15.71 15.45 6.81
N ASP A 169 -16.84 16.12 6.64
CA ASP A 169 -18.16 15.47 6.67
C ASP A 169 -18.32 14.44 5.56
N VAL A 170 -17.89 14.76 4.34
CA VAL A 170 -18.01 13.85 3.18
C VAL A 170 -17.09 12.65 3.35
N ALA A 171 -15.84 12.87 3.73
CA ALA A 171 -14.86 11.81 3.95
C ALA A 171 -15.28 10.86 5.08
N ASP A 172 -15.75 11.40 6.21
CA ASP A 172 -16.13 10.60 7.37
C ASP A 172 -17.42 9.82 7.12
N ASN A 173 -18.35 10.40 6.36
CA ASN A 173 -19.56 9.68 5.94
C ASN A 173 -19.23 8.55 4.96
N TYR A 174 -18.26 8.75 4.06
CA TYR A 174 -17.78 7.69 3.19
C TYR A 174 -17.24 6.51 4.00
N VAL A 175 -16.33 6.73 4.96
CA VAL A 175 -15.82 5.66 5.83
C VAL A 175 -16.94 4.97 6.61
N LYS A 176 -17.86 5.73 7.21
CA LYS A 176 -19.00 5.17 7.94
C LYS A 176 -19.93 4.35 7.04
N SER A 177 -20.15 4.77 5.79
CA SER A 177 -20.98 4.03 4.84
C SER A 177 -20.41 2.65 4.51
N GLN A 178 -19.08 2.46 4.60
CA GLN A 178 -18.44 1.16 4.41
C GLN A 178 -18.76 0.17 5.56
N LEU A 179 -19.30 0.63 6.69
CA LEU A 179 -19.78 -0.28 7.76
C LEU A 179 -20.91 -1.20 7.30
N ASN A 180 -21.68 -0.78 6.29
CA ASN A 180 -22.76 -1.60 5.74
C ASN A 180 -22.25 -2.72 4.82
N ASN A 181 -20.95 -2.76 4.52
CA ASN A 181 -20.30 -3.84 3.81
C ASN A 181 -19.83 -4.91 4.80
N SER A 182 -20.55 -6.04 4.87
CA SER A 182 -20.27 -7.12 5.83
C SER A 182 -18.86 -7.70 5.71
N ALA A 183 -18.25 -7.64 4.53
CA ALA A 183 -16.87 -8.10 4.33
C ALA A 183 -15.83 -7.18 4.97
N GLN A 184 -16.13 -5.88 5.11
CA GLN A 184 -15.19 -4.85 5.59
C GLN A 184 -15.54 -4.30 6.98
N GLU A 185 -16.74 -4.60 7.50
CA GLU A 185 -17.28 -4.02 8.74
C GLU A 185 -16.28 -4.01 9.90
N LYS A 186 -15.59 -5.14 10.15
CA LYS A 186 -14.63 -5.25 11.25
C LYS A 186 -13.40 -4.37 11.05
N SER A 187 -12.86 -4.32 9.83
CA SER A 187 -11.72 -3.45 9.47
C SER A 187 -12.10 -1.97 9.62
N ILE A 188 -13.28 -1.58 9.15
CA ILE A 188 -13.77 -0.20 9.27
C ILE A 188 -14.00 0.17 10.74
N LYS A 189 -14.57 -0.73 11.56
CA LYS A 189 -14.69 -0.54 13.01
C LYS A 189 -13.33 -0.36 13.70
N LEU A 190 -12.26 -0.97 13.18
CA LEU A 190 -10.91 -0.77 13.68
C LEU A 190 -10.36 0.58 13.24
N LEU A 191 -10.48 0.94 11.95
CA LEU A 191 -10.06 2.23 11.41
C LEU A 191 -10.67 3.41 12.18
N LEU A 192 -11.99 3.35 12.44
CA LEU A 192 -12.74 4.39 13.16
C LEU A 192 -12.30 4.60 14.63
N LYS A 193 -11.41 3.76 15.19
CA LYS A 193 -10.81 3.98 16.51
C LYS A 193 -9.63 4.94 16.46
N PHE A 194 -9.16 5.27 15.27
CA PHE A 194 -8.04 6.16 15.04
C PHE A 194 -8.53 7.51 14.51
N ASP A 195 -7.71 8.52 14.73
CA ASP A 195 -7.90 9.86 14.17
C ASP A 195 -6.87 10.04 13.05
N PRO A 196 -7.28 10.20 11.78
CA PRO A 196 -6.35 10.29 10.65
C PRO A 196 -5.49 11.57 10.69
N ASN A 197 -5.83 12.54 11.55
CA ASN A 197 -5.02 13.75 11.73
C ASN A 197 -3.94 13.58 12.81
N LYS A 198 -3.97 12.50 13.60
CA LYS A 198 -2.94 12.21 14.59
C LYS A 198 -1.80 11.42 13.95
N THR A 199 -0.58 11.70 14.38
CA THR A 199 0.60 10.95 13.96
C THR A 199 0.45 9.49 14.36
N TYR A 200 0.53 8.61 13.38
CA TYR A 200 0.68 7.17 13.55
C TYR A 200 2.12 6.79 13.21
N ASP A 201 2.75 5.96 14.04
CA ASP A 201 4.13 5.53 13.85
C ASP A 201 4.13 4.07 13.34
N PRO A 202 4.13 3.84 12.01
CA PRO A 202 4.06 2.49 11.47
C PRO A 202 5.28 1.67 11.85
N ILE A 203 6.47 2.27 11.96
CA ILE A 203 7.72 1.58 12.30
C ILE A 203 7.63 1.00 13.72
N LYS A 204 7.33 1.84 14.71
CA LYS A 204 7.21 1.41 16.10
C LYS A 204 6.12 0.36 16.27
N ASN A 205 4.96 0.56 15.62
CA ASN A 205 3.87 -0.40 15.71
C ASN A 205 4.22 -1.73 15.03
N THR A 206 4.93 -1.73 13.91
CA THR A 206 5.44 -2.95 13.25
C THR A 206 6.40 -3.71 14.16
N ILE A 207 7.37 -3.04 14.79
CA ILE A 207 8.29 -3.69 15.74
C ILE A 207 7.51 -4.31 16.91
N ILE A 208 6.60 -3.56 17.53
CA ILE A 208 5.77 -4.07 18.64
C ILE A 208 4.99 -5.31 18.20
N PHE A 209 4.40 -5.27 17.01
CA PHE A 209 3.60 -6.36 16.48
C PHE A 209 4.44 -7.62 16.23
N LEU A 210 5.54 -7.49 15.49
CA LEU A 210 6.47 -8.58 15.21
C LEU A 210 6.99 -9.22 16.50
N ARG A 211 7.40 -8.41 17.48
CA ARG A 211 7.91 -8.88 18.77
C ARG A 211 6.83 -9.59 19.60
N LYS A 212 5.61 -9.06 19.62
CA LYS A 212 4.50 -9.66 20.36
C LYS A 212 4.16 -11.06 19.86
N TYR A 213 4.19 -11.27 18.54
CA TYR A 213 3.80 -12.54 17.93
C TYR A 213 4.97 -13.37 17.40
N GLN A 214 6.22 -13.01 17.73
CA GLN A 214 7.44 -13.61 17.18
C GLN A 214 7.46 -15.13 17.28
N SER A 215 7.05 -15.71 18.42
CA SER A 215 7.02 -17.17 18.59
C SER A 215 6.07 -17.86 17.64
N LYS A 216 4.86 -17.31 17.44
CA LYS A 216 3.85 -17.85 16.53
C LYS A 216 4.26 -17.67 15.07
N LEU A 217 4.80 -16.49 14.73
CA LEU A 217 5.34 -16.20 13.40
C LEU A 217 6.48 -17.15 13.04
N ASN A 218 7.42 -17.40 13.95
CA ASN A 218 8.53 -18.34 13.73
C ASN A 218 8.06 -19.79 13.49
N ILE A 219 6.96 -20.21 14.14
CA ILE A 219 6.36 -21.53 13.86
C ILE A 219 5.80 -21.56 12.45
N GLN A 220 5.07 -20.51 12.05
CA GLN A 220 4.49 -20.42 10.72
C GLN A 220 5.53 -20.29 9.60
N GLN A 221 6.66 -19.63 9.86
CA GLN A 221 7.77 -19.56 8.91
C GLN A 221 8.36 -20.94 8.61
N LYS A 222 8.46 -21.81 9.62
CA LYS A 222 9.00 -23.17 9.47
C LYS A 222 8.04 -24.10 8.73
N SER A 223 6.73 -23.83 8.79
CA SER A 223 5.71 -24.61 8.08
C SER A 223 5.49 -24.13 6.63
N ASN A 224 5.92 -22.91 6.27
CA ASN A 224 5.78 -22.39 4.91
C ASN A 224 6.91 -22.92 4.00
N LEU A 225 6.60 -23.99 3.26
CA LEU A 225 7.55 -24.67 2.37
C LEU A 225 7.70 -24.00 1.00
N ASP A 226 6.67 -23.27 0.56
CA ASP A 226 6.54 -22.81 -0.83
C ASP A 226 7.06 -21.39 -1.04
N ASN A 227 7.12 -20.55 0.01
CA ASN A 227 7.59 -19.16 -0.10
C ASN A 227 8.98 -18.97 0.53
N ASN A 228 10.00 -18.85 -0.32
CA ASN A 228 11.40 -18.69 0.11
C ASN A 228 11.65 -17.40 0.90
N PHE A 229 10.94 -16.31 0.57
CA PHE A 229 11.04 -15.06 1.32
C PHE A 229 10.58 -15.27 2.77
N ILE A 230 9.39 -15.84 2.96
CA ILE A 230 8.82 -16.07 4.31
C ILE A 230 9.71 -16.98 5.15
N ARG A 231 10.25 -18.04 4.56
CA ARG A 231 11.14 -18.99 5.24
C ARG A 231 12.44 -18.35 5.74
N ASN A 232 12.99 -17.40 4.97
CA ASN A 232 14.28 -16.77 5.27
C ASN A 232 14.13 -15.42 5.98
N PHE A 233 12.90 -14.94 6.21
CA PHE A 233 12.66 -13.65 6.84
C PHE A 233 13.16 -13.64 8.29
N ASN A 234 14.06 -12.72 8.64
CA ASN A 234 14.67 -12.63 9.95
C ASN A 234 14.04 -11.50 10.77
N ILE A 235 13.11 -11.85 11.67
CA ILE A 235 12.39 -10.88 12.51
C ILE A 235 13.36 -10.04 13.36
N ASP A 236 14.44 -10.64 13.88
CA ASP A 236 15.38 -9.94 14.75
C ASP A 236 16.18 -8.87 14.01
N GLU A 237 16.67 -9.23 12.83
CA GLU A 237 17.42 -8.34 11.94
C GLU A 237 16.56 -7.20 11.42
N VAL A 238 15.36 -7.50 10.91
CA VAL A 238 14.42 -6.48 10.44
C VAL A 238 14.05 -5.52 11.57
N CYS A 239 13.75 -6.02 12.78
CA CYS A 239 13.51 -5.14 13.92
C CYS A 239 14.72 -4.26 14.27
N ALA A 240 15.95 -4.76 14.09
CA ALA A 240 17.15 -3.99 14.35
C ALA A 240 17.34 -2.88 13.29
N GLU A 241 17.12 -3.18 12.01
CA GLU A 241 17.24 -2.20 10.93
C GLU A 241 16.15 -1.13 10.99
N LEU A 242 14.90 -1.51 11.30
CA LEU A 242 13.81 -0.58 11.57
C LEU A 242 14.17 0.43 12.69
N ASN A 243 14.86 -0.02 13.75
CA ASN A 243 15.31 0.86 14.83
C ASN A 243 16.49 1.77 14.44
N LYS A 244 17.37 1.34 13.53
CA LYS A 244 18.60 2.08 13.17
C LYS A 244 18.40 3.12 12.08
N ASN A 245 17.71 2.72 11.01
CA ASN A 245 17.77 3.41 9.73
C ASN A 245 16.53 4.25 9.46
N CYS A 246 15.38 3.83 9.98
CA CYS A 246 14.09 4.41 9.60
C CYS A 246 13.67 5.59 10.50
N GLY A 247 14.40 5.86 11.60
CA GLY A 247 14.16 7.00 12.49
C GLY A 247 14.94 8.29 12.16
N LYS A 248 15.73 8.33 11.06
CA LYS A 248 16.66 9.43 10.77
C LYS A 248 16.28 10.35 9.60
N ASN A 249 15.35 9.95 8.72
CA ASN A 249 15.07 10.68 7.48
C ASN A 249 13.98 11.77 7.58
N ASP A 250 13.09 11.71 8.58
CA ASP A 250 12.01 12.71 8.73
C ASP A 250 12.47 14.10 9.20
N ARG A 251 13.75 14.29 9.55
CA ARG A 251 14.26 15.57 10.05
C ARG A 251 14.90 16.47 8.99
N LYS A 252 14.93 16.08 7.70
CA LYS A 252 15.67 16.84 6.68
C LYS A 252 14.83 17.54 5.59
N ASN A 253 13.53 17.29 5.48
CA ASN A 253 12.71 17.87 4.41
C ASN A 253 11.50 18.67 4.94
N ILE A 254 11.72 19.54 5.93
CA ILE A 254 10.78 20.63 6.24
C ILE A 254 11.59 21.94 6.28
N VAL A 255 11.82 22.52 5.10
CA VAL A 255 12.07 23.96 4.89
C VAL A 255 11.39 24.35 3.58
#